data_AF-A0A7K3XMQ1-F1
#
_entry.id   AF-A0A7K3XMQ1-F1
#
_cell.length_a   1.000
_cell.length_b   1.000
_cell.length_c   1.000
_cell.angle_alpha   90.00
_cell.angle_beta   90.00
_cell.angle_gamma   90.00
#
_symmetry.space_group_name_H-M   'P 1'
#
loop_
_entity.id
_entity.type
_entity.pdbx_description
1 polymer ?
#
loop_
_entity_poly.entity_id
_entity_poly.type
_entity_poly.pdbx_seq_one_letter_code
_entity_poly.pdbx_strand_id
1 'polypeptide(L)' 'TRSGQPVYHSLDYLNDWNGTTLKSTLTDLQLVPTGVYYYVLKLGGTNRSIKGFVYIGY' A
#
# COMPACT_ATOMS: atom_id res chain seq x y z
N THR A 1 -12.78 9.54 10.49
CA THR A 1 -11.55 8.89 11.00
C THR A 1 -10.82 8.28 9.82
N ARG A 2 -9.53 8.62 9.58
CA ARG A 2 -8.74 8.05 8.47
C ARG A 2 -8.30 6.64 8.86
N SER A 3 -9.25 5.70 8.95
CA SER A 3 -8.97 4.29 9.15
C SER A 3 -8.01 3.83 8.06
N GLY A 4 -7.05 2.98 8.39
CA GLY A 4 -6.04 2.44 7.47
C GLY A 4 -6.66 1.63 6.33
N GLN A 5 -7.30 2.33 5.40
CA GLN A 5 -7.90 1.74 4.22
C GLN A 5 -6.77 1.22 3.34
N PRO A 6 -6.91 0.01 2.79
CA PRO A 6 -5.95 -0.53 1.85
C PRO A 6 -5.76 0.43 0.67
N VAL A 7 -4.52 0.86 0.46
CA VAL A 7 -4.15 1.73 -0.67
C VAL A 7 -3.91 0.88 -1.92
N TYR A 8 -3.22 -0.24 -1.75
CA TYR A 8 -2.91 -1.23 -2.78
C TYR A 8 -2.67 -2.58 -2.10
N HIS A 9 -2.94 -3.67 -2.81
CA HIS A 9 -2.54 -5.01 -2.43
C HIS A 9 -2.10 -5.80 -3.65
N SER A 10 -1.11 -6.67 -3.48
CA SER A 10 -0.69 -7.63 -4.50
C SER A 10 -0.38 -8.98 -3.86
N LEU A 11 -0.44 -10.03 -4.67
CA LEU A 11 -0.14 -11.40 -4.31
C LEU A 11 1.14 -11.85 -5.02
N ASP A 12 1.77 -12.90 -4.50
CA ASP A 12 2.91 -13.57 -5.13
C ASP A 12 4.11 -12.66 -5.46
N TYR A 13 4.31 -11.61 -4.63
CA TYR A 13 5.36 -10.60 -4.79
C TYR A 13 5.32 -9.83 -6.12
N LEU A 14 4.19 -9.83 -6.81
CA LEU A 14 3.96 -9.07 -8.04
C LEU A 14 3.60 -7.61 -7.71
N ASN A 15 4.38 -6.96 -6.85
CA ASN A 15 4.15 -5.57 -6.46
C ASN A 15 4.82 -4.63 -7.46
N ASP A 16 4.06 -4.20 -8.46
CA ASP A 16 4.42 -3.21 -9.49
C ASP A 16 3.81 -1.83 -9.20
N TRP A 17 3.41 -1.59 -7.95
CA TRP A 17 2.70 -0.38 -7.56
C TRP A 17 3.53 0.89 -7.77
N ASN A 18 2.92 1.86 -8.46
CA ASN A 18 3.55 3.11 -8.89
C ASN A 18 2.97 4.35 -8.19
N GLY A 19 2.37 4.19 -7.01
CA GLY A 19 1.82 5.32 -6.23
C GLY A 19 0.38 5.69 -6.59
N THR A 20 -0.36 4.83 -7.27
CA THR A 20 -1.76 5.05 -7.65
C THR A 20 -2.75 4.56 -6.59
N THR A 21 -3.91 5.20 -6.43
CA THR A 21 -4.91 4.73 -5.46
C THR A 21 -5.76 3.58 -6.03
N LEU A 22 -6.26 2.69 -5.17
CA LEU A 22 -7.40 1.83 -5.53
C LEU A 22 -8.63 2.71 -5.77
N LYS A 23 -9.13 2.70 -7.02
CA LYS A 23 -10.20 3.56 -7.56
C LYS A 23 -11.46 3.74 -6.69
N SER A 24 -11.73 2.85 -5.73
CA SER A 24 -12.98 2.88 -4.95
C SER A 24 -12.88 3.53 -3.56
N THR A 25 -11.70 3.94 -3.08
CA THR A 25 -11.53 4.33 -1.66
C THR A 25 -10.99 5.74 -1.42
N LEU A 26 -10.23 6.30 -2.37
CA LEU A 26 -9.61 7.62 -2.21
C LEU A 26 -10.03 8.52 -3.38
N THR A 27 -11.25 9.04 -3.32
CA THR A 27 -11.76 10.23 -4.07
C THR A 27 -10.96 10.58 -5.32
N ASP A 28 -11.24 9.96 -6.48
CA ASP A 28 -10.78 10.32 -7.84
C ASP A 28 -9.31 10.71 -8.05
N LEU A 29 -8.44 10.49 -7.06
CA LEU A 29 -7.04 10.87 -7.09
C LEU A 29 -6.27 9.72 -7.75
N GLN A 30 -5.74 10.01 -8.94
CA GLN A 30 -4.92 9.07 -9.67
C GLN A 30 -3.65 8.69 -8.87
N LEU A 31 -3.12 9.60 -8.05
CA LEU A 31 -1.95 9.39 -7.20
C LEU A 31 -2.29 9.52 -5.71
N VAL A 32 -1.58 8.77 -4.87
CA VAL A 32 -1.67 8.92 -3.42
C VAL A 32 -1.01 10.23 -2.97
N PRO A 33 -1.56 10.92 -1.95
CA PRO A 33 -0.94 12.11 -1.40
C PRO A 33 0.48 11.86 -0.86
N THR A 34 1.36 12.85 -0.96
CA THR A 34 2.68 12.84 -0.31
C THR A 34 2.57 12.51 1.18
N GLY A 35 3.42 11.61 1.66
CA GLY A 35 3.44 11.25 3.09
C GLY A 35 3.94 9.84 3.37
N VAL A 36 3.79 9.44 4.63
CA VAL A 36 4.21 8.13 5.12
C VAL A 36 3.07 7.12 4.93
N TYR A 37 3.39 5.99 4.30
CA TYR A 37 2.51 4.85 4.10
C TYR A 37 3.10 3.62 4.77
N TYR A 38 2.23 2.80 5.36
CA TYR A 38 2.63 1.58 6.05
C TYR A 38 2.33 0.37 5.16
N TYR A 39 3.21 -0.63 5.20
CA TYR A 39 3.00 -1.89 4.49
C TYR A 39 3.09 -3.09 5.43
N VAL A 40 2.40 -4.16 5.04
CA VAL A 40 2.50 -5.48 5.65
C VAL A 40 2.78 -6.49 4.54
N LEU A 41 3.94 -7.14 4.61
CA LEU A 41 4.35 -8.19 3.68
C LEU A 41 4.24 -9.55 4.38
N LYS A 42 3.46 -10.46 3.82
CA LYS A 42 3.32 -11.84 4.32
C LYS A 42 4.17 -12.77 3.45
N LEU A 43 5.09 -13.51 4.07
CA LEU A 43 5.96 -14.43 3.34
C LEU A 43 5.28 -15.80 3.19
N GLY A 44 4.95 -16.19 1.95
CA GLY A 44 4.36 -17.50 1.65
C GLY A 44 5.19 -18.66 2.22
N GLY A 45 4.53 -19.72 2.66
CA GLY A 45 5.17 -20.89 3.29
C GLY A 45 5.59 -20.68 4.75
N THR A 46 5.37 -19.49 5.33
CA THR A 46 5.62 -19.21 6.75
C THR A 46 4.52 -18.34 7.35
N ASN A 47 4.40 -18.30 8.68
CA ASN A 47 3.53 -17.34 9.38
C ASN A 47 4.24 -15.99 9.64
N ARG A 48 5.35 -15.70 8.95
CA ARG A 48 6.11 -14.46 9.16
C ARG A 48 5.48 -13.31 8.40
N SER A 49 5.36 -12.18 9.09
CA SER A 49 4.97 -10.90 8.50
C SER A 49 6.04 -9.86 8.75
N ILE A 50 6.40 -9.13 7.70
CA ILE A 50 7.32 -7.98 7.75
C ILE A 50 6.46 -6.73 7.68
N LYS A 51 6.73 -5.78 8.56
CA LYS A 51 6.02 -4.50 8.63
C LYS A 51 7.03 -3.39 8.51
N GLY A 52 6.62 -2.32 7.85
CA GLY A 52 7.47 -1.14 7.69
C GLY A 52 6.67 0.02 7.15
N PHE A 53 7.40 1.05 6.77
CA PHE A 53 6.85 2.23 6.15
C PHE A 53 7.70 2.66 4.96
N VAL A 54 7.06 3.38 4.05
CA VAL A 54 7.70 4.09 2.94
C VAL A 54 7.22 5.54 2.98
N TYR A 55 8.12 6.46 2.66
CA TYR A 55 7.75 7.84 2.41
C TYR A 55 7.59 8.04 0.91
N ILE A 56 6.42 8.52 0.50
CA ILE A 56 6.13 8.86 -0.89
C ILE A 56 6.26 10.37 -1.01
N GLY A 57 7.18 10.80 -1.88
CA GLY A 57 7.38 12.19 -2.27
C GLY A 57 7.62 12.27 -3.78
N TYR A 58 7.07 13.31 -4.40
CA TYR A 58 7.18 13.63 -5.82
C TYR A 58 7.40 15.13 -6.00
#